data_AF-A0A5S4EZG8-F1
#
_entry.id   AF-A0A5S4EZG8-F1
#
_cell.length_a   1.000
_cell.length_b   1.000
_cell.length_c   1.000
_cell.angle_alpha   90.00
_cell.angle_beta   90.00
_cell.angle_gamma   90.00
#
_symmetry.space_group_name_H-M   'P 1'
#
loop_
_entity.id
_entity.type
_entity.pdbx_description
1 polymer ?
#
loop_
_entity_poly.entity_id
_entity_poly.type
_entity_poly.pdbx_seq_one_letter_code
_entity_poly.pdbx_strand_id
1 'polypeptide(L)'
;MLRRLIESEQYTSIAFGQRCEQAGVRPSTGRTGTCFDNAITESFFASLECELIDRRTFHTRPEAERALFSYIEGFYNPRRRHSANGQLSPAEYERRHTLKNAQDLGYAAA
;
A
#
# COMPACT_ATOMS: atom_id res chain seq x y z
N MET A 1 -8.05 22.20 18.27
CA MET A 1 -6.97 21.20 18.12
C MET A 1 -7.49 20.06 17.26
N LEU A 2 -6.86 19.82 16.11
CA LEU A 2 -7.13 18.61 15.32
C LEU A 2 -6.56 17.41 16.10
N ARG A 3 -7.39 16.39 16.34
CA ARG A 3 -6.94 15.12 16.93
C ARG A 3 -5.87 14.50 16.05
N ARG A 4 -4.86 13.89 16.66
CA ARG A 4 -3.77 13.18 15.97
C ARG A 4 -4.37 12.04 15.12
N LEU A 5 -3.99 11.97 13.85
CA LEU A 5 -4.63 11.12 12.83
C LEU A 5 -4.30 9.63 12.91
N ILE A 6 -3.46 9.19 13.85
CA ILE A 6 -3.13 7.77 14.02
C ILE A 6 -3.04 7.48 15.52
N GLU A 7 -4.04 6.80 16.07
CA GLU A 7 -3.87 6.08 17.32
C GLU A 7 -3.30 4.69 16.98
N SER A 8 -2.05 4.44 17.36
CA SER A 8 -1.41 3.13 17.24
C SER A 8 -2.23 2.01 17.92
N GLU A 9 -3.09 2.38 18.87
CA GLU A 9 -3.98 1.50 19.60
C GLU A 9 -4.98 0.76 18.69
N GLN A 10 -5.33 1.30 17.52
CA GLN A 10 -6.26 0.64 16.60
C GLN A 10 -5.69 -0.67 16.05
N TYR A 11 -4.43 -0.64 15.59
CA TYR A 11 -3.75 -1.81 15.03
C TYR A 11 -3.31 -2.83 16.09
N THR A 12 -3.30 -2.45 17.37
CA THR A 12 -3.06 -3.35 18.50
C THR A 12 -4.33 -3.70 19.27
N SER A 13 -5.51 -3.27 18.79
CA SER A 13 -6.78 -3.53 19.45
C SER A 13 -7.17 -5.01 19.36
N ILE A 14 -7.90 -5.48 20.37
CA ILE A 14 -8.44 -6.86 20.40
C ILE A 14 -9.30 -7.13 19.16
N ALA A 15 -10.15 -6.17 18.78
CA ALA A 15 -11.03 -6.29 17.63
C ALA A 15 -10.24 -6.48 16.32
N PHE A 16 -9.14 -5.74 16.14
CA PHE A 16 -8.26 -5.92 14.98
C PHE A 16 -7.57 -7.28 14.99
N GLY A 17 -7.03 -7.71 16.15
CA GLY A 17 -6.41 -9.02 16.30
C GLY A 17 -7.36 -10.19 15.97
N GLN A 18 -8.59 -10.14 16.46
CA GLN A 18 -9.63 -11.13 16.15
C GLN A 18 -9.95 -11.17 14.65
N ARG A 19 -9.98 -10.00 14.00
CA ARG A 19 -10.23 -9.94 12.55
C ARG A 19 -9.08 -10.55 11.75
N CYS A 20 -7.83 -10.32 12.17
CA CYS A 20 -6.66 -10.95 11.57
C CYS A 20 -6.72 -12.48 11.71
N GLU A 21 -7.06 -12.98 12.90
CA GLU A 21 -7.22 -14.41 13.14
C GLU A 21 -8.30 -15.03 12.25
N GLN A 22 -9.48 -14.41 12.15
CA GLN A 22 -10.56 -14.84 11.24
C GLN A 22 -10.14 -14.87 9.77
N ALA A 23 -9.26 -13.96 9.36
CA ALA A 23 -8.74 -13.89 8.01
C ALA A 23 -7.53 -14.82 7.76
N GLY A 24 -7.05 -15.56 8.77
CA GLY A 24 -5.83 -16.36 8.68
C GLY A 24 -4.56 -15.53 8.52
N VAL A 25 -4.60 -14.25 8.90
CA VAL A 25 -3.49 -13.31 8.78
C VAL A 25 -2.80 -13.20 10.13
N ARG A 26 -1.48 -13.35 10.17
CA ARG A 26 -0.67 -13.09 11.36
C ARG A 26 -0.33 -11.59 11.41
N PRO A 27 -0.84 -10.82 12.39
CA PRO A 27 -0.45 -9.42 12.52
C PRO A 27 1.03 -9.32 12.90
N SER A 28 1.73 -8.35 12.31
CA SER A 28 3.11 -8.01 12.63
C SER A 28 3.20 -6.50 12.81
N THR A 29 3.64 -6.09 13.98
CA THR A 29 4.01 -4.69 14.25
C THR A 29 5.52 -4.65 14.35
N GLY A 30 6.15 -3.82 13.52
CA GLY A 30 7.59 -3.62 13.51
C GLY A 30 8.14 -3.22 14.88
N ARG A 31 9.47 -3.25 15.03
CA ARG A 31 10.10 -2.80 16.27
C ARG A 31 9.81 -1.32 16.49
N THR A 32 9.40 -0.96 17.70
CA THR A 32 9.22 0.45 18.10
C THR A 32 10.47 1.26 17.78
N GLY A 33 10.29 2.40 17.11
CA GLY A 33 11.40 3.27 16.69
C GLY A 33 12.09 2.86 15.40
N THR A 34 11.60 1.83 14.68
CA THR A 34 12.03 1.50 13.32
C THR A 34 10.97 1.92 12.30
N CYS A 35 11.39 2.57 11.22
CA CYS A 35 10.47 3.11 10.21
C CYS A 35 10.36 2.23 8.95
N PHE A 36 11.15 1.16 8.84
CA PHE A 36 11.26 0.37 7.60
C PHE A 36 9.91 -0.15 7.10
N ASP A 37 9.08 -0.68 8.00
CA ASP A 37 7.77 -1.22 7.64
C ASP A 37 6.79 -0.13 7.19
N ASN A 38 6.94 1.10 7.69
CA ASN A 38 6.08 2.22 7.32
C ASN A 38 6.60 3.01 6.11
N ALA A 39 7.90 2.96 5.81
CA ALA A 39 8.54 3.78 4.79
C ALA A 39 7.92 3.59 3.39
N ILE A 40 7.50 2.37 3.06
CA ILE A 40 6.82 2.07 1.79
C ILE A 40 5.45 2.77 1.73
N THR A 41 4.70 2.68 2.82
CA THR A 41 3.38 3.32 2.97
C THR A 41 3.50 4.85 2.93
N GLU A 42 4.49 5.42 3.63
CA GLU A 42 4.77 6.86 3.60
C GLU A 42 5.12 7.35 2.19
N SER A 43 5.92 6.58 1.44
CA SER A 43 6.27 6.90 0.05
C SER A 43 5.05 6.92 -0.88
N PHE A 44 4.11 5.99 -0.69
CA PHE A 44 2.81 6.01 -1.39
C PHE A 44 2.03 7.29 -1.06
N PHE A 45 1.85 7.61 0.22
CA PHE A 45 1.07 8.79 0.63
C PHE A 45 1.70 10.10 0.16
N ALA A 46 3.02 10.25 0.24
CA ALA A 46 3.72 11.41 -0.31
C ALA A 46 3.46 11.57 -1.81
N SER A 47 3.47 10.47 -2.57
CA SER A 47 3.16 10.49 -4.00
C SER A 47 1.70 10.89 -4.25
N LEU A 48 0.76 10.29 -3.51
CA LEU A 48 -0.67 10.59 -3.61
C LEU A 48 -0.96 12.07 -3.32
N GLU A 49 -0.36 12.62 -2.26
CA GLU A 49 -0.53 14.03 -1.89
C GLU A 49 -0.03 14.95 -3.00
N CYS A 50 1.24 14.81 -3.41
CA CYS A 50 1.86 15.67 -4.41
C CYS A 50 1.25 15.56 -5.82
N GLU A 51 0.75 14.39 -6.20
CA GLU A 51 0.28 14.12 -7.56
C GLU A 51 -1.24 14.28 -7.71
N LEU A 52 -2.02 14.06 -6.65
CA LEU A 52 -3.48 14.16 -6.69
C LEU A 52 -4.03 15.26 -5.78
N ILE A 53 -3.74 15.20 -4.48
CA ILE A 53 -4.42 16.01 -3.46
C ILE A 53 -4.03 17.48 -3.59
N ASP A 54 -2.73 17.78 -3.71
CA ASP A 54 -2.23 19.15 -3.79
C ASP A 54 -2.62 19.86 -5.09
N ARG A 55 -3.06 19.10 -6.10
CA ARG A 55 -3.39 19.60 -7.44
C ARG A 55 -4.88 19.79 -7.67
N ARG A 56 -5.73 19.37 -6.74
CA ARG A 56 -7.19 19.36 -6.91
C ARG A 56 -7.90 19.74 -5.63
N THR A 57 -8.96 20.53 -5.77
CA THR A 57 -9.91 20.76 -4.68
C THR A 57 -11.12 19.86 -4.91
N PHE A 58 -11.57 19.17 -3.87
CA PHE A 58 -12.77 18.34 -3.91
C PHE A 58 -13.91 19.05 -3.18
N HIS A 59 -15.06 19.14 -3.82
CA HIS A 59 -16.24 19.77 -3.23
C HIS A 59 -17.12 18.76 -2.49
N THR A 60 -17.02 17.47 -2.85
CA THR A 60 -17.81 16.41 -2.23
C THR A 60 -16.96 15.16 -1.95
N ARG A 61 -17.39 14.37 -0.97
CA ARG A 61 -16.74 13.09 -0.65
C ARG A 61 -16.77 12.10 -1.83
N PRO A 62 -17.90 11.88 -2.54
CA PRO A 62 -17.92 10.96 -3.69
C PRO A 62 -16.99 11.37 -4.83
N GLU A 63 -16.76 12.67 -5.02
CA GLU A 63 -15.79 13.18 -6.00
C GLU A 63 -14.35 12.78 -5.62
N ALA A 64 -13.99 12.98 -4.35
CA ALA A 64 -12.69 12.57 -3.83
C ALA A 64 -12.49 11.05 -3.93
N GLU A 65 -13.51 10.26 -3.58
CA GLU A 65 -13.46 8.79 -3.67
C GLU A 65 -13.22 8.30 -5.11
N ARG A 66 -13.90 8.89 -6.10
CA ARG A 66 -13.70 8.55 -7.52
C ARG A 66 -12.32 8.97 -8.02
N ALA A 67 -11.83 10.13 -7.60
CA ALA A 67 -10.51 10.61 -7.96
C ALA A 67 -9.42 9.72 -7.37
N LEU A 68 -9.57 9.31 -6.10
CA LEU A 68 -8.66 8.40 -5.42
C LEU A 68 -8.65 7.02 -6.09
N PHE A 69 -9.82 6.45 -6.39
CA PHE A 69 -9.92 5.17 -7.11
C PHE A 69 -9.25 5.26 -8.48
N SER A 70 -9.54 6.31 -9.25
CA SER A 70 -8.95 6.51 -10.58
C SER A 70 -7.43 6.69 -10.50
N TYR A 71 -6.93 7.36 -9.47
CA TYR A 71 -5.51 7.51 -9.23
C TYR A 71 -4.86 6.17 -8.89
N ILE A 72 -5.42 5.39 -7.95
CA ILE A 72 -4.82 4.12 -7.51
C ILE A 72 -4.88 3.07 -8.62
N GLU A 73 -6.09 2.77 -9.11
CA GLU A 73 -6.33 1.67 -10.05
C GLU A 73 -6.09 2.05 -11.50
N GLY A 74 -6.28 3.32 -11.86
CA GLY A 74 -6.11 3.80 -13.23
C GLY A 74 -4.70 4.28 -13.55
N PHE A 75 -3.91 4.67 -12.54
CA PHE A 75 -2.59 5.27 -12.76
C PHE A 75 -1.49 4.67 -11.89
N TYR A 76 -1.58 4.74 -10.56
CA TYR A 76 -0.53 4.36 -9.64
C TYR A 76 -0.11 2.89 -9.82
N ASN A 77 -1.04 1.96 -9.59
CA ASN A 77 -0.76 0.52 -9.71
C ASN A 77 -0.37 0.09 -11.13
N PRO A 78 -1.10 0.46 -12.20
CA PRO A 78 -0.80 -0.06 -13.53
C PRO A 78 0.34 0.66 -14.25
N ARG A 79 0.59 1.96 -13.99
CA ARG A 79 1.38 2.82 -14.90
C ARG A 79 2.49 3.62 -14.23
N ARG A 80 2.34 4.06 -12.97
CA ARG A 80 3.32 4.93 -12.32
C ARG A 80 4.64 4.18 -12.15
N ARG A 81 5.75 4.77 -12.58
CA ARG A 81 7.07 4.13 -12.51
C ARG A 81 7.74 4.41 -11.17
N HIS A 82 8.34 3.38 -10.59
CA HIS A 82 9.08 3.48 -9.32
C HIS A 82 10.55 3.12 -9.54
N SER A 83 11.47 3.99 -9.10
CA SER A 83 12.91 3.72 -9.20
C SER A 83 13.33 2.47 -8.43
N ALA A 84 12.74 2.25 -7.25
CA ALA A 84 12.94 1.04 -6.44
C ALA A 84 12.53 -0.25 -7.18
N ASN A 85 11.58 -0.17 -8.11
CA ASN A 85 11.10 -1.31 -8.90
C ASN A 85 11.78 -1.41 -10.27
N GLY A 86 12.95 -0.77 -10.46
CA GLY A 86 13.63 -0.76 -11.75
C GLY A 86 12.86 -0.01 -12.85
N GLN A 87 12.16 1.07 -12.47
CA GLN A 87 11.29 1.87 -13.36
C GLN A 87 10.05 1.12 -13.88
N LEU A 88 9.65 0.04 -13.20
CA LEU A 88 8.39 -0.66 -13.45
C LEU A 88 7.26 -0.06 -12.60
N SER A 89 6.02 -0.29 -13.03
CA SER A 89 4.85 -0.03 -12.19
C SER A 89 4.68 -1.12 -11.15
N PRO A 90 3.98 -0.84 -10.02
CA PRO A 90 3.73 -1.84 -8.99
C PRO A 90 3.12 -3.13 -9.55
N ALA A 91 2.07 -3.02 -10.38
CA ALA A 91 1.42 -4.19 -10.96
C ALA A 91 2.34 -4.99 -11.89
N GLU A 92 3.18 -4.31 -12.68
CA GLU A 92 4.11 -4.96 -13.59
C GLU A 92 5.27 -5.64 -12.83
N TYR A 93 5.76 -4.99 -11.77
CA TYR A 93 6.76 -5.56 -10.88
C TYR A 93 6.23 -6.84 -10.23
N GLU A 94 5.06 -6.79 -9.60
CA GLU A 94 4.41 -7.96 -8.99
C GLU A 94 4.22 -9.09 -9.99
N ARG A 95 3.69 -8.79 -11.18
CA ARG A 95 3.49 -9.79 -12.25
C ARG A 95 4.79 -10.52 -12.61
N ARG A 96 5.91 -9.80 -12.73
CA ARG A 96 7.22 -10.41 -13.03
C ARG A 96 7.73 -11.26 -11.86
N HIS A 97 7.55 -10.78 -10.64
CA HIS A 97 7.99 -11.50 -9.44
C HIS A 97 7.16 -12.77 -9.20
N THR A 98 5.84 -12.73 -9.38
CA THR A 98 4.99 -13.93 -9.28
C THR A 98 5.37 -14.97 -10.33
N LEU A 99 5.59 -14.56 -11.58
CA LEU A 99 5.99 -15.48 -12.66
C LEU A 99 7.36 -16.12 -12.38
N LYS A 100 8.32 -15.34 -11.87
CA LYS A 100 9.63 -15.86 -11.48
C LYS A 100 9.52 -16.88 -10.34
N ASN A 101 8.77 -16.56 -9.29
CA ASN A 101 8.57 -17.48 -8.16
C ASN A 101 7.89 -18.79 -8.60
N ALA A 102 6.94 -18.73 -9.53
CA ALA A 102 6.30 -19.92 -10.09
C ALA A 102 7.27 -20.77 -10.94
N GLN A 103 8.18 -20.14 -11.68
CA GLN A 103 9.23 -20.83 -12.45
C GLN A 103 10.27 -21.48 -11.54
N ASP A 104 10.69 -20.79 -10.47
CA ASP A 104 11.65 -21.29 -9.48
C ASP A 104 11.08 -22.50 -8.70
N LEU A 105 9.78 -22.48 -8.38
CA LEU A 105 9.07 -23.64 -7.79
C LEU A 105 8.88 -24.80 -8.78
N GLY A 106 8.82 -24.53 -10.09
CA GLY A 106 8.72 -25.55 -11.14
C GLY A 106 10.04 -26.26 -11.47
N TYR A 107 11.19 -25.61 -11.22
CA TYR A 107 12.52 -26.21 -11.39
C TYR A 107 13.04 -26.96 -10.15
N ALA A 108 12.43 -26.76 -8.97
CA ALA A 108 12.79 -27.46 -7.74
C ALA A 108 12.17 -28.87 -7.61
N ALA A 109 11.36 -29.30 -8.60
CA ALA A 109 10.63 -30.58 -8.59
C ALA A 109 11.05 -31.55 -9.73
N ALA A 110 12.24 -31.37 -10.32
CA ALA A 110 12.82 -32.26 -11.33
C ALA A 110 14.12 -32.90 -10.84
#